data_AF-F3FGL8-F1
#
_entry.id   AF-F3FGL8-F1
#
_cell.length_a   1.000
_cell.length_b   1.000
_cell.length_c   1.000
_cell.angle_alpha   90.00
_cell.angle_beta   90.00
_cell.angle_gamma   90.00
#
_symmetry.space_group_name_H-M   'P 1'
#
loop_
_entity.id
_entity.type
_entity.pdbx_description
1 polymer ?
#
loop_
_entity_poly.entity_id
_entity_poly.type
_entity_poly.pdbx_seq_one_letter_code
_entity_poly.pdbx_strand_id
1 'polypeptide(L)'
;MVCIKMSGMRFKYSESDGLSVFKNTRFRNAIRKKLGGDYKTFPKSQFSENSTDVFGGAAVKVWYDANDEVKGVQLYHPEAEFYYFGKQLLGSDVKEL
;
A
#
# COMPACT_ATOMS: atom_id res chain seq x y z
N MET A 1 7.34 11.89 -11.11
CA MET A 1 7.35 11.76 -9.64
C MET A 1 5.90 11.67 -9.17
N VAL A 2 5.48 10.50 -8.68
CA VAL A 2 4.13 10.27 -8.16
C VAL A 2 4.12 10.59 -6.66
N CYS A 3 3.12 11.30 -6.14
CA CYS A 3 3.02 11.62 -4.72
C CYS A 3 1.58 11.41 -4.25
N ILE A 4 1.39 10.58 -3.22
CA ILE A 4 0.09 10.33 -2.57
C ILE A 4 0.20 10.88 -1.15
N LYS A 5 -0.71 11.79 -0.77
CA LYS A 5 -0.75 12.38 0.58
C LYS A 5 -1.95 11.82 1.33
N MET A 6 -1.69 11.00 2.35
CA MET A 6 -2.64 10.75 3.43
C MET A 6 -2.27 11.68 4.58
N SER A 7 -3.21 12.09 5.44
CA SER A 7 -2.89 12.88 6.66
C SER A 7 -1.65 12.31 7.37
N GLY A 8 -0.51 12.99 7.22
CA GLY A 8 0.81 12.60 7.72
C GLY A 8 1.69 11.65 6.87
N MET A 9 1.16 10.85 5.95
CA MET A 9 1.92 9.80 5.24
C MET A 9 1.99 10.03 3.73
N ARG A 10 3.21 10.13 3.19
CA ARG A 10 3.49 10.50 1.78
C ARG A 10 4.06 9.30 1.01
N PHE A 11 3.31 8.73 0.07
CA PHE A 11 3.76 7.60 -0.75
C PHE A 11 4.25 8.10 -2.11
N LYS A 12 5.43 7.65 -2.55
CA LYS A 12 5.94 7.95 -3.90
C LYS A 12 6.10 6.67 -4.69
N TYR A 13 5.57 6.59 -5.90
CA TYR A 13 5.84 5.45 -6.77
C TYR A 13 7.15 5.67 -7.56
N SER A 14 7.92 4.60 -7.74
CA SER A 14 9.03 4.47 -8.69
C SER A 14 9.05 3.06 -9.27
N GLU A 15 9.57 2.91 -10.49
CA GLU A 15 9.66 1.59 -11.13
C GLU A 15 10.61 0.63 -10.38
N SER A 16 11.67 1.16 -9.76
CA SER A 16 12.64 0.34 -9.03
C SER A 16 12.12 -0.15 -7.68
N ASP A 17 11.42 0.72 -6.93
CA ASP A 17 11.06 0.47 -5.53
C ASP A 17 9.55 0.18 -5.33
N GLY A 18 8.73 0.29 -6.38
CA GLY A 18 7.27 0.34 -6.23
C GLY A 18 6.87 1.57 -5.41
N LEU A 19 6.11 1.39 -4.32
CA LEU A 19 5.82 2.47 -3.37
C LEU A 19 7.03 2.70 -2.44
N SER A 20 7.52 3.93 -2.36
CA SER A 20 8.75 4.36 -1.68
C SER A 20 8.80 4.02 -0.20
N VAL A 21 7.63 3.88 0.44
CA VAL A 21 7.54 3.42 1.83
C VAL A 21 8.10 1.99 1.97
N PHE A 22 8.02 1.18 0.93
CA PHE A 22 8.55 -0.19 0.89
C PHE A 22 9.97 -0.29 0.31
N LYS A 23 10.62 0.84 0.05
CA LYS A 23 12.02 0.85 -0.38
C LYS A 23 12.89 0.07 0.61
N ASN A 24 13.63 -0.91 0.09
CA ASN A 24 14.49 -1.83 0.86
C ASN A 24 13.73 -2.59 1.97
N THR A 25 12.42 -2.79 1.83
CA THR A 25 11.60 -3.46 2.84
C THR A 25 10.56 -4.33 2.17
N ARG A 26 10.76 -5.64 2.21
CA ARG A 26 9.80 -6.60 1.65
C ARG A 26 9.17 -7.53 2.68
N PHE A 27 9.79 -7.69 3.85
CA PHE A 27 9.26 -8.58 4.88
C PHE A 27 8.19 -7.92 5.74
N ARG A 28 7.10 -8.65 5.97
CA ARG A 28 5.93 -8.25 6.75
C ARG A 28 6.22 -7.54 8.06
N ASN A 29 7.14 -8.06 8.87
CA ASN A 29 7.46 -7.44 10.17
C ASN A 29 8.06 -6.03 10.00
N ALA A 30 8.91 -5.86 8.99
CA ALA A 30 9.50 -4.57 8.69
C ALA A 30 8.47 -3.60 8.08
N ILE A 31 7.51 -4.12 7.29
CA ILE A 31 6.37 -3.34 6.78
C ILE A 31 5.50 -2.81 7.92
N ARG A 32 5.11 -3.68 8.86
CA ARG A 32 4.34 -3.31 10.06
C ARG A 32 5.04 -2.23 10.86
N LYS A 33 6.35 -2.37 11.07
CA LYS A 33 7.15 -1.37 11.79
C LYS A 33 7.20 -0.02 11.06
N LYS A 34 7.29 -0.03 9.73
CA LYS A 34 7.33 1.18 8.91
C LYS A 34 5.99 1.90 8.83
N LEU A 35 4.90 1.16 8.60
CA LEU A 35 3.56 1.75 8.51
C LEU A 35 3.06 2.19 9.89
N GLY A 36 3.45 1.47 10.95
CA GLY A 36 3.07 1.77 12.32
C GLY A 36 1.55 1.70 12.54
N GLY A 37 1.14 2.16 13.72
CA GLY A 37 -0.28 2.23 14.11
C GLY A 37 -0.96 0.87 14.22
N ASP A 38 -2.29 0.91 14.34
CA ASP A 38 -3.11 -0.28 14.45
C ASP A 38 -3.29 -0.96 13.09
N TYR A 39 -3.27 -2.28 13.10
CA TYR A 39 -3.54 -3.10 11.92
C TYR A 39 -4.39 -4.33 12.28
N LYS A 40 -5.19 -4.77 11.32
CA LYS A 40 -5.91 -6.05 11.35
C LYS A 40 -5.21 -7.05 10.45
N THR A 41 -5.14 -8.29 10.91
CA THR A 41 -4.45 -9.38 10.21
C THR A 41 -5.46 -10.42 9.71
N PHE A 42 -5.32 -10.80 8.45
CA PHE A 42 -5.85 -12.04 7.89
C PHE A 42 -4.69 -13.02 7.77
N PRO A 43 -4.55 -13.96 8.72
CA PRO A 43 -3.40 -14.87 8.76
C PRO A 43 -3.49 -15.93 7.66
N LYS A 44 -2.37 -16.64 7.47
CA LYS A 44 -2.34 -17.86 6.65
C LYS A 44 -3.30 -18.89 7.22
N SER A 45 -3.84 -19.75 6.36
CA SER A 45 -4.71 -20.85 6.74
C SER A 45 -4.36 -22.11 5.96
N GLN A 46 -4.97 -23.24 6.31
CA GLN A 46 -4.81 -24.48 5.54
C GLN A 46 -5.24 -24.36 4.06
N PHE A 47 -6.01 -23.33 3.71
CA PHE A 47 -6.48 -23.06 2.35
C PHE A 47 -5.72 -21.94 1.65
N SER A 48 -4.85 -21.23 2.35
CA SER A 48 -4.09 -20.12 1.77
C SER A 48 -2.79 -19.87 2.52
N GLU A 49 -1.67 -20.03 1.81
CA GLU A 49 -0.34 -19.68 2.30
C GLU A 49 -0.07 -18.18 2.28
N ASN A 50 -0.95 -17.39 1.67
CA ASN A 50 -0.85 -15.94 1.65
C ASN A 50 -1.48 -15.35 2.91
N SER A 51 -1.03 -14.16 3.28
CA SER A 51 -1.63 -13.40 4.36
C SER A 51 -1.84 -11.95 3.98
N THR A 52 -2.61 -11.23 4.78
CA THR A 52 -2.89 -9.82 4.51
C THR A 52 -2.92 -9.02 5.79
N ASP A 53 -2.33 -7.83 5.77
CA ASP A 53 -2.49 -6.84 6.82
C ASP A 53 -3.25 -5.63 6.29
N VAL A 54 -4.14 -5.09 7.11
CA VAL A 54 -4.96 -3.92 6.83
C VAL A 54 -4.67 -2.86 7.87
N PHE A 55 -4.15 -1.71 7.44
CA PHE A 55 -3.72 -0.60 8.31
C PHE A 55 -4.68 0.59 8.21
N GLY A 56 -4.70 1.42 9.25
CA GLY A 56 -5.32 2.75 9.22
C GLY A 56 -6.81 2.74 8.82
N GLY A 57 -7.61 1.84 9.40
CA GLY A 57 -9.05 1.78 9.11
C GLY A 57 -9.40 1.33 7.70
N ALA A 58 -8.56 0.48 7.09
CA ALA A 58 -8.65 0.01 5.70
C ALA A 58 -8.07 0.95 4.62
N ALA A 59 -7.33 1.97 5.04
CA ALA A 59 -6.66 2.86 4.11
C ALA A 59 -5.49 2.21 3.36
N VAL A 60 -4.84 1.20 3.94
CA VAL A 60 -3.77 0.44 3.29
C VAL A 60 -3.99 -1.05 3.51
N LYS A 61 -3.95 -1.82 2.43
CA LYS A 61 -4.00 -3.28 2.46
C LYS A 61 -2.74 -3.84 1.80
N VAL A 62 -2.03 -4.72 2.49
CA VAL A 62 -0.78 -5.33 2.02
C VAL A 62 -0.95 -6.83 1.97
N TRP A 63 -0.71 -7.44 0.81
CA TRP A 63 -0.69 -8.89 0.63
C TRP A 63 0.74 -9.41 0.73
N TYR A 64 0.88 -10.52 1.44
CA TYR A 64 2.15 -11.23 1.58
C TYR A 64 2.04 -12.65 1.04
N ASP A 65 3.15 -13.15 0.52
CA ASP A 65 3.28 -14.53 0.07
C ASP A 65 3.57 -15.51 1.23
N ALA A 66 3.85 -16.76 0.86
CA ALA A 66 4.18 -17.84 1.80
C ALA A 66 5.45 -17.55 2.64
N ASN A 67 6.35 -16.69 2.16
CA ASN A 67 7.59 -16.29 2.84
C ASN A 67 7.42 -14.98 3.64
N ASP A 68 6.19 -14.48 3.76
CA ASP A 68 5.86 -13.18 4.35
C ASP A 68 6.52 -11.99 3.63
N GLU A 69 6.78 -12.14 2.32
CA GLU A 69 7.23 -11.05 1.46
C GLU A 69 6.06 -10.33 0.78
N VAL A 70 6.18 -9.00 0.62
CA VAL A 70 5.16 -8.17 -0.03
C VAL A 70 4.97 -8.62 -1.48
N LYS A 71 3.75 -9.05 -1.78
CA LYS A 71 3.32 -9.45 -3.11
C LYS A 71 2.46 -8.39 -3.80
N GLY A 72 1.81 -7.53 -3.02
CA GLY A 72 1.00 -6.43 -3.54
C GLY A 72 0.56 -5.49 -2.44
N VAL A 73 0.23 -4.26 -2.82
CA VAL A 73 -0.30 -3.24 -1.91
C VAL A 73 -1.45 -2.53 -2.60
N GLN A 74 -2.52 -2.30 -1.86
CA GLN A 74 -3.64 -1.46 -2.26
C GLN A 74 -3.75 -0.30 -1.26
N LEU A 75 -3.95 0.89 -1.82
CA LEU A 75 -4.22 2.11 -1.07
C LEU A 75 -5.68 2.48 -1.32
N TYR A 76 -6.42 2.73 -0.24
CA TYR A 76 -7.83 3.04 -0.27
C TYR A 76 -8.09 4.23 0.66
N HIS A 77 -7.64 5.42 0.25
CA HIS A 77 -7.96 6.64 0.99
C HIS A 77 -8.96 7.45 0.14
N PRO A 78 -10.12 7.84 0.69
CA PRO A 78 -11.08 8.69 -0.01
C PRO A 78 -10.46 9.99 -0.56
N GLU A 79 -9.42 10.50 0.12
CA GLU A 79 -8.65 11.67 -0.31
C GLU A 79 -7.27 11.32 -0.91
N ALA A 80 -6.99 10.06 -1.26
CA ALA A 80 -5.71 9.73 -1.90
C ALA A 80 -5.66 10.31 -3.31
N GLU A 81 -4.64 11.12 -3.56
CA GLU A 81 -4.31 11.60 -4.90
C GLU A 81 -3.22 10.71 -5.50
N PHE A 82 -3.40 10.17 -6.71
CA PHE A 82 -2.36 9.44 -7.44
C PHE A 82 -2.03 10.15 -8.73
N TYR A 83 -0.83 10.72 -8.83
CA TYR A 83 -0.41 11.47 -10.02
C TYR A 83 0.46 10.64 -10.96
N TYR A 84 -0.04 10.34 -12.16
CA TYR A 84 0.73 9.69 -13.23
C TYR A 84 0.93 10.70 -14.37
N PHE A 85 2.19 10.97 -14.74
CA PHE A 85 2.54 12.00 -15.74
C PHE A 85 1.87 13.37 -15.51
N GLY A 86 1.72 13.77 -14.24
CA GLY A 86 1.12 15.05 -13.86
C GLY A 86 -0.41 15.05 -13.80
N LYS A 87 -1.08 13.95 -14.15
CA LYS A 87 -2.55 13.79 -14.04
C LYS A 87 -2.93 13.03 -12.78
N GLN A 88 -3.89 13.54 -12.01
CA GLN A 88 -4.49 12.82 -10.87
C GLN A 88 -5.46 11.75 -11.39
N LEU A 89 -5.22 10.48 -11.05
CA LEU A 89 -6.02 9.34 -11.54
C LEU A 89 -6.97 8.75 -10.49
N LEU A 90 -6.74 8.98 -9.20
CA LEU A 90 -7.64 8.51 -8.13
C LEU A 90 -8.64 9.61 -7.79
N GLY A 91 -9.92 9.24 -7.78
CA GLY A 91 -11.04 10.15 -7.46
C GLY A 91 -11.49 11.06 -8.60
N SER A 92 -10.79 11.06 -9.74
CA SER A 92 -11.18 11.81 -10.94
C SER A 92 -12.24 11.04 -11.74
N ASP A 93 -13.23 11.74 -12.29
CA ASP A 93 -14.19 11.12 -13.23
C ASP A 93 -13.43 10.64 -14.47
N VAL A 94 -13.70 9.41 -14.92
CA VAL A 94 -13.05 8.80 -16.10
C VAL A 94 -13.24 9.64 -17.36
N LYS A 95 -14.28 10.49 -17.40
CA LYS A 95 -14.54 11.43 -18.50
C LYS A 95 -13.54 12.59 -18.57
N GLU A 96 -12.75 12.84 -17.53
CA GLU A 96 -11.82 13.97 -17.41
C GLU A 96 -10.34 13.56 -17.59
N LEU A 97 -10.05 12.30 -17.92
CA LEU A 97 -8.69 11.75 -18.13
C LEU A 97 -8.26 11.74 -19.60
#